data_AF-A0AAU2RP33-F1
#
_entry.id   AF-A0AAU2RP33-F1
#
_cell.length_a   1.000
_cell.length_b   1.000
_cell.length_c   1.000
_cell.angle_alpha   90.00
_cell.angle_beta   90.00
_cell.angle_gamma   90.00
#
_symmetry.space_group_name_H-M   'P 1'
#
loop_
_entity.id
_entity.type
_entity.pdbx_description
1 polymer ?
#
loop_
_entity_poly.entity_id
_entity_poly.type
_entity_poly.pdbx_seq_one_letter_code
_entity_poly.pdbx_strand_id
1 'polypeptide(L)' 'MQAAPVRATAIPSFTDALRAVESVLMSSGQRTARRNAWTSVLEDRRRAKDRVETERVLESVVTSRTS' A
#
# COMPACT_ATOMS: atom_id res chain seq x y z
N MET A 1 7.14 -30.25 -47.70
CA MET A 1 6.86 -30.06 -46.27
C MET A 1 7.16 -28.60 -45.93
N GLN A 2 6.16 -27.82 -45.51
CA GLN A 2 6.39 -26.47 -44.95
C GLN A 2 6.79 -26.63 -43.47
N ALA A 3 7.92 -26.05 -43.07
CA ALA A 3 8.38 -26.07 -41.68
C ALA A 3 7.58 -25.07 -40.84
N ALA A 4 7.21 -25.46 -39.61
CA ALA A 4 6.53 -24.58 -38.67
C ALA A 4 7.44 -23.40 -38.29
N PRO A 5 6.90 -22.17 -38.14
CA PRO A 5 7.71 -21.01 -37.80
C PRO A 5 8.30 -21.15 -36.39
N VAL A 6 9.63 -21.16 -36.31
CA VAL A 6 10.38 -21.15 -35.05
C VAL A 6 10.41 -19.71 -34.53
N ARG A 7 9.92 -19.48 -33.31
CA ARG A 7 10.08 -18.19 -32.62
C ARG A 7 11.45 -18.13 -31.97
N ALA A 8 12.27 -17.16 -32.37
CA ALA A 8 13.51 -16.86 -31.69
C ALA A 8 13.21 -16.05 -30.41
N THR A 9 13.53 -16.59 -29.24
CA THR A 9 13.61 -15.81 -28.00
C THR A 9 14.99 -15.15 -27.92
N ALA A 10 15.02 -13.82 -27.92
CA ALA A 10 16.26 -13.07 -27.75
C ALA A 10 16.88 -13.40 -26.37
N ILE A 11 18.20 -13.60 -26.35
CA ILE A 11 18.94 -13.75 -25.10
C ILE A 11 18.96 -12.37 -24.42
N PRO A 12 18.51 -12.26 -23.15
CA PRO A 12 18.49 -10.98 -22.45
C PRO A 12 19.88 -10.36 -22.40
N SER A 13 19.95 -9.05 -22.61
CA SER A 13 21.20 -8.32 -22.38
C SER A 13 21.53 -8.28 -20.89
N PHE A 14 22.79 -7.98 -20.56
CA PHE A 14 23.19 -7.75 -19.18
C PHE A 14 22.36 -6.66 -18.49
N THR A 15 21.98 -5.61 -19.23
CA THR A 15 21.11 -4.55 -18.73
C THR A 15 19.71 -5.07 -18.39
N ASP A 16 19.15 -5.96 -19.21
CA ASP A 16 17.84 -6.56 -18.92
C ASP A 16 17.90 -7.47 -17.68
N ALA A 17 19.00 -8.20 -17.51
CA ALA A 17 19.22 -9.01 -16.32
C ALA A 17 19.30 -8.14 -15.05
N LEU A 18 20.04 -7.03 -15.11
CA LEU A 18 20.12 -6.09 -13.98
C LEU A 18 18.75 -5.47 -13.66
N ARG A 19 17.98 -5.07 -14.68
CA ARG A 19 16.63 -4.52 -14.48
C ARG A 19 15.66 -5.55 -13.89
N ALA A 20 15.77 -6.81 -14.27
CA ALA A 20 14.97 -7.89 -13.67
C ALA A 20 15.33 -8.08 -12.19
N VAL A 21 16.61 -8.08 -11.84
CA VAL A 21 17.08 -8.18 -10.45
C VAL A 21 16.59 -6.97 -9.64
N GLU A 22 16.72 -5.76 -10.18
CA GLU A 22 16.21 -4.54 -9.55
C GLU A 22 14.70 -4.65 -9.29
N SER A 23 13.91 -5.08 -10.28
CA SER A 23 12.47 -5.30 -10.13
C SER A 23 12.16 -6.32 -9.03
N VAL A 24 12.90 -7.42 -8.96
CA VAL A 24 12.71 -8.45 -7.92
C VAL A 24 13.02 -7.88 -6.53
N LEU A 25 14.17 -7.21 -6.38
CA LEU A 25 14.59 -6.61 -5.11
C LEU A 25 13.61 -5.52 -4.65
N MET A 26 13.24 -4.62 -5.55
CA MET A 26 12.35 -3.49 -5.28
C MET A 26 10.88 -3.92 -5.06
N SER A 27 10.44 -5.06 -5.63
CA SER A 27 9.04 -5.53 -5.51
C SER A 27 8.59 -5.74 -4.07
N SER A 28 9.51 -6.18 -3.21
CA SER A 28 9.24 -6.42 -1.79
C SER A 28 8.94 -5.10 -1.06
N GLY A 29 9.76 -4.07 -1.29
CA GLY A 29 9.57 -2.73 -0.74
C GLY A 29 8.27 -2.08 -1.18
N GLN A 30 7.88 -2.24 -2.45
CA GLN A 30 6.62 -1.69 -2.97
C GLN A 30 5.38 -2.34 -2.32
N ARG A 31 5.39 -3.65 -2.10
CA ARG A 31 4.30 -4.34 -1.38
C ARG A 31 4.20 -3.87 0.07
N THR A 32 5.33 -3.76 0.76
CA THR A 32 5.38 -3.25 2.14
C THR A 32 4.90 -1.81 2.22
N ALA A 33 5.33 -0.94 1.30
CA ALA A 33 4.88 0.45 1.24
C ALA A 33 3.36 0.56 1.05
N ARG A 34 2.76 -0.24 0.14
CA ARG A 34 1.30 -0.29 -0.05
C ARG A 34 0.58 -0.75 1.22
N ARG A 35 1.10 -1.79 1.88
CA ARG A 35 0.52 -2.30 3.13
C ARG A 35 0.60 -1.26 4.24
N ASN A 36 1.75 -0.61 4.40
CA ASN A 36 1.97 0.43 5.40
C ASN A 36 1.05 1.63 5.16
N ALA A 37 0.94 2.08 3.90
CA ALA A 37 0.03 3.17 3.53
C ALA A 37 -1.42 2.83 3.87
N TRP A 38 -1.87 1.62 3.53
CA TRP A 38 -3.22 1.16 3.86
C TRP A 38 -3.46 1.10 5.37
N THR A 39 -2.53 0.51 6.14
CA THR A 39 -2.62 0.46 7.59
C THR A 39 -2.69 1.86 8.20
N SER A 40 -1.86 2.80 7.73
CA SER A 40 -1.89 4.18 8.21
C SER A 40 -3.24 4.84 7.98
N VAL A 41 -3.84 4.65 6.80
CA VAL A 41 -5.17 5.21 6.48
C VAL A 41 -6.26 4.62 7.38
N LEU A 42 -6.22 3.32 7.65
CA LEU A 42 -7.17 2.69 8.57
C LEU A 42 -7.02 3.22 9.99
N GLU A 43 -5.78 3.36 10.47
CA GLU A 43 -5.47 3.93 11.78
C GLU A 43 -5.91 5.39 11.89
N ASP A 44 -5.67 6.21 10.86
CA ASP A 44 -6.09 7.61 10.84
C ASP A 44 -7.61 7.75 10.90
N ARG A 45 -8.34 6.89 10.18
CA ARG A 45 -9.81 6.84 10.26
C ARG A 45 -10.30 6.44 11.64
N ARG A 46 -9.66 5.46 12.27
CA ARG A 46 -9.97 5.07 13.66
C ARG A 46 -9.74 6.24 14.61
N ARG A 47 -8.56 6.86 14.56
CA ARG A 47 -8.23 8.03 15.39
C ARG A 47 -9.18 9.21 15.15
N ALA A 48 -9.63 9.43 13.91
CA ALA A 48 -10.61 10.45 13.61
C ALA A 48 -11.97 10.16 14.28
N LYS A 49 -12.44 8.90 14.23
CA LYS A 49 -13.67 8.49 14.91
C LYS A 49 -13.55 8.65 16.43
N ASP A 50 -12.44 8.19 17.01
CA ASP A 50 -12.19 8.25 18.45
C ASP A 50 -12.18 9.69 18.96
N ARG A 51 -11.60 10.63 18.19
CA ARG A 51 -11.64 12.08 18.52
C ARG A 51 -13.06 12.62 18.57
N VAL A 52 -13.89 12.27 17.58
CA VAL A 52 -15.28 12.72 17.52
C VAL A 52 -16.12 12.12 18.65
N GLU A 53 -15.94 10.83 18.97
CA GLU A 53 -16.63 10.24 20.13
C GLU A 53 -16.18 10.86 21.45
N THR A 54 -14.88 11.13 21.59
CA THR A 54 -14.34 11.82 22.77
C THR A 54 -14.93 13.22 22.90
N GLU A 55 -14.98 14.00 21.82
CA GLU A 55 -15.58 15.34 21.81
C GLU A 55 -17.05 15.30 22.25
N ARG A 56 -17.86 14.38 21.72
CA ARG A 56 -19.26 14.21 22.11
C ARG A 56 -19.43 13.88 23.60
N VAL A 57 -18.57 13.02 24.15
CA VAL A 57 -18.60 12.67 25.58
C VAL A 57 -18.21 13.88 26.43
N LEU A 58 -17.19 14.65 26.02
CA LEU A 58 -16.80 15.85 26.73
C LEU A 58 -17.92 16.91 26.70
N GLU A 59 -18.56 17.13 25.55
CA GLU A 59 -19.67 18.06 25.40
C GLU A 59 -20.88 17.65 26.27
N SER A 60 -21.22 16.36 26.32
CA SER A 60 -22.31 15.88 27.16
C SER A 60 -22.03 16.12 28.64
N VAL A 61 -20.80 15.83 29.11
CA VAL A 61 -20.37 16.09 30.49
C VAL A 61 -20.43 17.58 30.83
N VAL A 62 -19.99 18.46 29.91
CA VAL A 62 -20.05 19.91 30.11
C VAL A 62 -21.50 20.39 30.19
N THR A 63 -22.37 19.91 29.29
CA THR A 63 -23.79 20.25 29.26
C THR A 63 -24.48 19.81 30.55
N SER A 64 -24.24 18.59 31.01
CA SER A 64 -24.80 18.07 32.28
C SER A 64 -24.30 18.82 33.52
N ARG A 65 -23.10 19.40 33.50
CA ARG A 65 -22.58 20.19 34.62
C ARG A 65 -23.12 21.63 34.67
N THR A 66 -23.62 22.13 33.54
CA THR A 66 -24.08 23.53 33.40
C THR A 66 -25.60 23.67 33.39
N SER A 67 -26.33 22.55 33.40
CA SER A 67 -27.79 22.47 33.60
C SER A 67 -28.12 22.33 35.08
#